data_AF-A0A1G3ATR0-F1
#
_entry.id   AF-A0A1G3ATR0-F1
#
_cell.length_a   1.000
_cell.length_b   1.000
_cell.length_c   1.000
_cell.angle_alpha   90.00
_cell.angle_beta   90.00
_cell.angle_gamma   90.00
#
_symmetry.space_group_name_H-M   'P 1'
#
loop_
_entity.id
_entity.type
_entity.pdbx_description
1 polymer ?
#
loop_
_entity_poly.entity_id
_entity_poly.type
_entity_poly.pdbx_seq_one_letter_code
_entity_poly.pdbx_strand_id
1 'polypeptide(L)'
;MDRDIEREISDKYCIRFGILAVNKGFVTPDQLKEALIEQVVDNLSNKPHRQLGRILFEKGLMTDKQIEIVMNALFKTLRNNE
;
A
#
# COMPACT_ATOMS: atom_id res chain seq x y z
N MET A 1 -3.67 -8.66 19.75
CA MET A 1 -5.06 -8.60 19.26
C MET A 1 -5.18 -7.48 18.23
N ASP A 2 -4.75 -6.24 18.54
CA ASP A 2 -4.87 -5.11 17.61
C ASP A 2 -4.05 -5.24 16.30
N ARG A 3 -2.82 -5.77 16.38
CA ARG A 3 -1.93 -5.91 15.21
C ARG A 3 -2.45 -6.84 14.10
N ASP A 4 -3.26 -7.83 14.46
CA ASP A 4 -3.82 -8.77 13.49
C ASP A 4 -4.93 -8.11 12.66
N ILE A 5 -5.74 -7.26 13.32
CA ILE A 5 -6.80 -6.48 12.68
C ILE A 5 -6.20 -5.43 11.74
N GLU A 6 -5.16 -4.72 12.16
CA GLU A 6 -4.45 -3.73 11.32
C GLU A 6 -3.88 -4.37 10.05
N ARG A 7 -3.30 -5.57 10.17
CA ARG A 7 -2.77 -6.32 9.03
C ARG A 7 -3.89 -6.75 8.09
N GLU A 8 -4.98 -7.29 8.61
CA GLU A 8 -6.11 -7.73 7.77
C GLU A 8 -6.69 -6.58 6.94
N ILE A 9 -6.85 -5.41 7.57
CA ILE A 9 -7.30 -4.18 6.88
C ILE A 9 -6.28 -3.74 5.82
N SER A 10 -4.99 -3.75 6.16
CA SER A 10 -3.89 -3.42 5.23
C SER A 10 -3.92 -4.33 3.99
N ASP A 11 -3.99 -5.64 4.20
CA ASP A 11 -4.00 -6.64 3.11
C ASP A 11 -5.27 -6.50 2.25
N LYS A 12 -6.44 -6.26 2.87
CA LYS A 12 -7.72 -6.03 2.15
C LYS A 12 -7.65 -4.86 1.16
N TYR A 13 -6.96 -3.79 1.51
CA TYR A 13 -6.90 -2.57 0.68
C TYR A 13 -5.59 -2.38 -0.09
N CYS A 14 -4.59 -3.23 0.14
CA CYS A 14 -3.25 -3.15 -0.46
C CYS A 14 -3.31 -3.01 -1.99
N ILE A 15 -4.04 -3.88 -2.67
CA ILE A 15 -4.14 -3.86 -4.15
C ILE A 15 -4.81 -2.57 -4.65
N ARG A 16 -5.88 -2.10 -3.99
CA ARG A 16 -6.57 -0.86 -4.39
C ARG A 16 -5.68 0.36 -4.20
N PHE A 17 -4.91 0.40 -3.11
CA PHE A 17 -3.88 1.43 -2.91
C PHE A 17 -2.86 1.42 -4.05
N GLY A 18 -2.32 0.26 -4.40
CA GLY A 18 -1.35 0.10 -5.48
C GLY A 18 -1.87 0.59 -6.84
N ILE A 19 -3.08 0.18 -7.22
CA ILE A 19 -3.73 0.61 -8.47
C ILE A 19 -3.91 2.12 -8.50
N LEU A 20 -4.34 2.73 -7.38
CA LEU A 20 -4.49 4.18 -7.29
C LEU A 20 -3.15 4.92 -7.42
N ALA A 21 -2.06 4.37 -6.86
CA ALA A 21 -0.73 4.94 -6.97
C ALA A 21 -0.22 4.92 -8.43
N VAL A 22 -0.46 3.82 -9.16
CA VAL A 22 -0.15 3.71 -10.60
C VAL A 22 -1.01 4.67 -11.42
N ASN A 23 -2.32 4.70 -11.21
CA ASN A 23 -3.23 5.59 -11.95
C ASN A 23 -2.91 7.07 -11.76
N LYS A 24 -2.30 7.44 -10.64
CA LYS A 24 -1.84 8.81 -10.36
C LYS A 24 -0.45 9.13 -10.93
N GLY A 25 0.23 8.14 -11.51
CA GLY A 25 1.58 8.28 -12.05
C GLY A 25 2.67 8.42 -10.98
N PHE A 26 2.39 8.06 -9.72
CA PHE A 26 3.38 8.14 -8.65
C PHE A 26 4.38 6.98 -8.71
N VAL A 27 3.93 5.82 -9.18
CA VAL A 27 4.77 4.63 -9.39
C VAL A 27 4.41 3.97 -10.72
N THR A 28 5.35 3.24 -11.31
CA THR A 28 5.08 2.39 -12.48
C THR A 28 4.48 1.04 -12.05
N PRO A 29 3.85 0.28 -12.97
CA PRO A 29 3.40 -1.08 -12.68
C PRO A 29 4.53 -2.01 -12.19
N ASP A 30 5.74 -1.86 -12.75
CA ASP A 30 6.90 -2.66 -12.36
C ASP A 30 7.38 -2.30 -10.95
N GLN A 31 7.45 -1.01 -10.62
CA GLN A 31 7.77 -0.55 -9.26
C GLN A 31 6.74 -1.03 -8.23
N LEU A 32 5.45 -1.03 -8.58
CA LEU A 32 4.40 -1.59 -7.75
C LEU A 32 4.60 -3.11 -7.55
N LYS A 33 4.89 -3.84 -8.63
CA LYS A 33 5.13 -5.29 -8.59
C LYS A 33 6.30 -5.64 -7.66
N GLU A 34 7.41 -4.91 -7.76
CA GLU A 34 8.57 -5.10 -6.88
C GLU A 34 8.23 -4.86 -5.41
N ALA A 35 7.49 -3.78 -5.11
CA ALA A 35 7.07 -3.46 -3.75
C ALA A 35 6.11 -4.52 -3.17
N LEU A 36 5.22 -5.09 -3.99
CA LEU A 36 4.34 -6.19 -3.59
C LEU A 36 5.12 -7.48 -3.30
N ILE A 37 6.11 -7.81 -4.13
CA ILE A 37 7.00 -8.96 -3.88
C ILE A 37 7.74 -8.78 -2.56
N GLU A 38 8.27 -7.59 -2.30
CA GLU A 38 8.97 -7.29 -1.04
C GLU A 38 8.04 -7.44 0.17
N GLN A 39 6.80 -6.95 0.08
CA GLN A 39 5.80 -7.10 1.14
C GLN A 39 5.51 -8.58 1.45
N VAL A 40 5.36 -9.40 0.41
CA VAL A 40 5.14 -10.85 0.55
C VAL A 40 6.36 -11.52 1.19
N VAL A 41 7.57 -11.21 0.73
CA VAL A 41 8.82 -11.76 1.29
C VAL A 41 8.96 -11.43 2.77
N ASP A 42 8.65 -10.20 3.19
CA ASP A 42 8.70 -9.83 4.60
C ASP A 42 7.68 -10.60 5.44
N ASN A 43 6.45 -10.73 4.95
CA ASN A 43 5.39 -11.48 5.60
C ASN A 43 5.77 -12.96 5.77
N LEU A 44 6.50 -13.55 4.82
CA LEU A 44 7.00 -14.93 4.89
C LEU A 44 8.23 -15.08 5.79
N SER A 45 9.00 -14.00 6.00
CA SER A 45 10.26 -14.03 6.76
C SER A 45 10.06 -13.76 8.27
N ASN A 46 8.83 -13.83 8.78
CA ASN A 46 8.48 -13.44 10.16
C ASN A 46 8.93 -12.02 10.56
N LYS A 47 9.12 -11.13 9.58
CA LYS A 47 9.37 -9.71 9.85
C LYS A 47 8.07 -9.02 10.24
N PRO A 48 8.13 -7.87 10.93
CA PRO A 48 6.97 -7.02 11.12
C PRO A 48 6.31 -6.70 9.78
N HIS A 49 4.99 -6.80 9.72
CA HIS A 49 4.23 -6.46 8.52
C HIS A 49 4.50 -4.99 8.14
N ARG A 50 4.98 -4.77 6.92
CA ARG A 50 5.11 -3.43 6.33
C ARG A 50 3.95 -3.19 5.38
N GLN A 51 3.30 -2.04 5.53
CA GLN A 51 2.29 -1.58 4.59
C GLN A 51 2.94 -1.25 3.25
N LEU A 52 2.22 -1.45 2.14
CA LEU A 52 2.74 -1.15 0.80
C LEU A 52 3.21 0.30 0.65
N GLY A 53 2.45 1.27 1.18
CA GLY A 53 2.86 2.68 1.18
C GLY A 53 4.17 2.94 1.91
N ARG A 54 4.44 2.20 3.00
CA ARG A 54 5.71 2.29 3.75
C ARG A 54 6.89 1.78 2.92
N ILE A 55 6.72 0.66 2.23
CA ILE A 55 7.75 0.10 1.34
C ILE A 55 8.08 1.08 0.21
N LEU A 56 7.06 1.66 -0.43
CA LEU A 56 7.23 2.65 -1.49
C LEU A 56 7.93 3.92 -1.01
N PHE A 57 7.65 4.37 0.22
CA PHE A 57 8.35 5.48 0.86
C PHE A 57 9.83 5.17 1.12
N GLU A 58 10.13 4.04 1.75
CA GLU A 58 11.50 3.63 2.09
C GLU A 58 12.37 3.42 0.85
N LYS A 59 11.78 3.03 -0.28
CA LYS A 59 12.46 2.92 -1.58
C LYS A 59 12.59 4.25 -2.33
N GLY A 60 12.07 5.36 -1.78
CA GLY A 60 12.07 6.67 -2.43
C GLY A 60 11.17 6.76 -3.67
N LEU A 61 10.24 5.81 -3.83
CA LEU A 61 9.32 5.74 -4.96
C LEU A 61 8.10 6.63 -4.77
N MET A 62 7.75 6.90 -3.50
CA MET A 62 6.67 7.83 -3.16
C MET A 62 7.07 8.72 -1.99
N THR A 63 6.60 9.96 -2.02
CA THR A 63 6.66 10.86 -0.85
C THR A 63 5.51 10.60 0.10
N ASP A 64 5.66 11.06 1.34
CA ASP A 64 4.59 11.12 2.34
C ASP A 64 3.33 11.83 1.79
N LYS A 65 3.51 12.93 1.04
CA LYS A 65 2.40 13.67 0.44
C LYS A 65 1.68 12.86 -0.64
N GLN A 66 2.42 12.12 -1.47
CA GLN A 66 1.82 11.25 -2.49
C GLN A 66 1.06 10.09 -1.85
N ILE A 67 1.56 9.53 -0.75
CA ILE A 67 0.88 8.49 0.03
C ILE A 67 -0.44 9.04 0.59
N GLU A 68 -0.41 10.22 1.20
CA GLU A 68 -1.62 10.89 1.71
C GLU A 68 -2.68 11.08 0.61
N ILE A 69 -2.26 11.50 -0.59
CA ILE A 69 -3.17 11.66 -1.75
C ILE A 69 -3.82 10.33 -2.14
N VAL A 70 -3.05 9.23 -2.15
CA VAL A 70 -3.59 7.89 -2.47
C VAL A 70 -4.55 7.43 -1.38
N MET A 71 -4.20 7.60 -0.11
CA MET A 71 -5.07 7.24 1.03
C MET A 71 -6.40 8.00 0.99
N ASN A 72 -6.36 9.31 0.72
CA ASN A 72 -7.55 10.13 0.56
C ASN A 72 -8.44 9.65 -0.61
N ALA A 73 -7.84 9.25 -1.72
CA ALA A 73 -8.58 8.68 -2.85
C ALA A 73 -9.20 7.33 -2.48
N LEU A 74 -8.45 6.46 -1.79
CA LEU A 74 -8.94 5.17 -1.30
C LEU A 74 -10.16 5.35 -0.39
N PHE A 75 -10.10 6.21 0.63
CA PHE A 75 -11.23 6.47 1.52
C PHE A 75 -12.46 7.02 0.79
N LYS A 76 -12.28 7.89 -0.21
CA LYS A 76 -13.39 8.37 -1.05
C LYS A 76 -14.06 7.23 -1.81
N THR A 77 -13.28 6.28 -2.35
CA THR A 77 -13.85 5.12 -3.05
C THR A 77 -14.58 4.17 -2.10
N LEU A 78 -14.17 4.06 -0.84
CA LEU A 78 -14.87 3.21 0.13
C LEU A 78 -16.21 3.83 0.55
N ARG A 79 -16.27 5.15 0.75
CA ARG A 79 -17.50 5.86 1.11
C ARG A 79 -18.57 5.89 0.03
N ASN A 80 -18.21 5.69 -1.23
CA ASN A 80 -19.14 5.73 -2.37
C ASN A 80 -19.72 4.35 -2.74
N ASN A 81 -19.23 3.28 -2.11
CA ASN A 81 -19.63 1.90 -2.37
C ASN A 81 -20.45 1.29 -1.21
N GLU A 82 -20.89 2.13 -0.27
CA GLU A 82 -21.80 1.83 0.84
C GLU A 82 -23.10 2.62 0.64
#